data_AF-A0A843KVQ2-F1
#
_entry.id   AF-A0A843KVQ2-F1
#
_cell.length_a   1.000
_cell.length_b   1.000
_cell.length_c   1.000
_cell.angle_alpha   90.00
_cell.angle_beta   90.00
_cell.angle_gamma   90.00
#
_symmetry.space_group_name_H-M   'P 1'
#
loop_
_entity.id
_entity.type
_entity.pdbx_description
1 polymer ?
#
loop_
_entity_poly.entity_id
_entity_poly.type
_entity_poly.pdbx_seq_one_letter_code
_entity_poly.pdbx_strand_id
1 'polypeptide(L)'
;MEKRDIIFLLVALVALVVVAVVVKPIMTGQPPDLSLPAIPGLTPEPEDTVLPTQQAPQATVIRTTSPTPKPTTPPWSGKSTEIGYVSLGSPEETPSFTRFPDETPAPEKMLTYATIKSTGGGITQTISMPFPYWELEYSVDPWETTFVGETESREAGPAGFQYGEIHPRFSIEVRDAADNSLVREIVPTGGLDKELWEEEEENDPRPWRERFYEGTAKRSYYFVIHTHMINSYTMEVKVPERYVGKY
;
A
#
# COMPACT_ATOMS: atom_id res chain seq x y z
N MET A 1 -12.68 -33.24 29.16
CA MET A 1 -13.19 -32.16 30.02
C MET A 1 -14.67 -32.05 29.76
N GLU A 2 -15.48 -32.14 30.81
CA GLU A 2 -16.91 -31.93 30.70
C GLU A 2 -17.24 -30.44 30.59
N LYS A 3 -18.45 -30.10 30.13
CA LYS A 3 -18.89 -28.70 30.03
C LYS A 3 -18.84 -27.96 31.38
N ARG A 4 -18.93 -28.70 32.50
CA ARG A 4 -18.77 -28.17 33.87
C ARG A 4 -17.33 -27.74 34.15
N ASP A 5 -16.33 -28.53 33.77
CA ASP A 5 -14.91 -28.20 34.00
C ASP A 5 -14.54 -26.86 33.34
N ILE A 6 -14.98 -26.67 32.09
CA ILE A 6 -14.73 -25.45 31.31
C ILE A 6 -15.36 -24.22 31.99
N ILE A 7 -16.58 -24.36 32.53
CA ILE A 7 -17.25 -23.28 33.26
C ILE A 7 -16.49 -22.93 34.54
N PHE A 8 -16.03 -23.92 35.32
CA PHE A 8 -15.24 -23.66 36.53
C PHE A 8 -13.89 -22.98 36.21
N LEU A 9 -13.22 -23.39 35.13
CA LEU A 9 -11.96 -22.79 34.69
C LEU A 9 -12.16 -21.32 34.26
N LEU A 10 -13.25 -21.03 33.53
CA LEU A 10 -13.58 -19.68 33.07
C LEU A 10 -13.97 -18.76 34.25
N VAL A 11 -14.74 -19.27 35.22
CA VAL A 11 -15.07 -18.53 36.46
C VAL A 11 -13.81 -18.25 37.30
N ALA A 12 -12.89 -19.20 37.42
CA ALA A 12 -11.63 -19.01 38.13
C ALA A 12 -10.73 -17.95 37.45
N LEU A 13 -10.67 -17.96 36.10
CA LEU A 13 -9.93 -16.95 35.34
C LEU A 13 -10.51 -15.54 35.57
N VAL A 14 -11.84 -15.39 35.49
CA VAL A 14 -12.51 -14.10 35.71
C VAL A 14 -12.30 -13.61 37.15
N ALA A 15 -12.37 -14.49 38.15
CA ALA A 15 -12.09 -14.13 39.54
C ALA A 15 -10.65 -13.63 39.72
N LEU A 16 -9.66 -14.27 39.08
CA LEU A 16 -8.26 -13.85 39.12
C LEU A 16 -8.04 -12.48 38.46
N VAL A 17 -8.69 -12.21 37.33
CA VAL A 17 -8.67 -10.89 36.67
C VAL A 17 -9.30 -9.81 37.55
N VAL A 18 -10.44 -10.07 38.20
CA VAL A 18 -11.09 -9.11 39.10
C VAL A 18 -10.19 -8.78 40.30
N VAL A 19 -9.52 -9.76 40.90
CA VAL A 19 -8.56 -9.50 42.00
C VAL A 19 -7.37 -8.66 41.53
N ALA A 20 -6.82 -8.93 40.35
CA ALA A 20 -5.71 -8.16 39.79
C ALA A 20 -6.10 -6.71 39.46
N VAL A 21 -7.29 -6.49 38.89
CA VAL A 21 -7.77 -5.18 38.41
C VAL A 21 -8.38 -4.32 39.51
N VAL A 22 -8.92 -4.89 40.59
CA VAL A 22 -9.62 -4.12 41.64
C VAL A 22 -8.84 -4.03 42.94
N VAL A 23 -8.26 -5.14 43.44
CA VAL A 23 -7.70 -5.16 44.81
C VAL A 23 -6.35 -4.46 44.89
N LYS A 24 -5.46 -4.68 43.91
CA LYS A 24 -4.13 -4.04 43.88
C LYS A 24 -4.17 -2.51 43.75
N PRO A 25 -4.84 -1.90 42.73
CA PRO A 25 -4.80 -0.45 42.56
C PRO A 25 -5.39 0.33 43.74
N ILE A 26 -6.37 -0.22 44.46
CA ILE A 26 -6.99 0.45 45.62
C ILE A 26 -6.06 0.47 46.84
N MET A 27 -5.16 -0.52 47.01
CA MET A 27 -4.24 -0.56 48.15
C MET A 27 -2.86 0.06 47.89
N THR A 28 -2.38 0.11 46.64
CA THR A 28 -1.05 0.67 46.32
C THR A 28 -1.05 1.88 45.39
N GLY A 29 -2.20 2.29 44.83
CA GLY A 29 -2.32 3.46 43.97
C GLY A 29 -1.63 3.36 42.60
N GLN A 30 -1.10 2.17 42.24
CA GLN A 30 -0.50 1.92 40.93
C GLN A 30 -1.55 1.39 39.94
N PRO A 31 -1.45 1.75 38.64
CA PRO A 31 -2.35 1.23 37.62
C PRO A 31 -2.20 -0.30 37.48
N PRO A 32 -3.26 -1.02 37.07
CA PRO A 32 -3.20 -2.47 36.92
C PRO A 32 -2.20 -2.87 35.82
N ASP A 33 -1.23 -3.69 36.21
CA ASP A 33 -0.28 -4.30 35.30
C ASP A 33 -0.97 -5.40 34.48
N LEU A 34 -1.00 -5.20 33.16
CA LEU A 34 -1.61 -6.11 32.17
C LEU A 34 -0.55 -6.95 31.43
N SER A 35 0.69 -6.99 31.93
CA SER A 35 1.73 -7.85 31.37
C SER A 35 1.33 -9.33 31.45
N LEU A 36 1.54 -10.05 30.34
CA LEU A 36 1.36 -11.50 30.30
C LEU A 36 2.46 -12.17 31.14
N PRO A 37 2.15 -13.24 31.88
CA PRO A 37 3.15 -13.93 32.69
C PRO A 37 4.30 -14.46 31.82
N ALA A 38 5.53 -14.15 32.22
CA ALA A 38 6.72 -14.55 31.48
C ALA A 38 6.84 -16.09 31.37
N ILE A 39 7.02 -16.57 30.15
CA ILE A 39 7.31 -17.98 29.87
C ILE A 39 8.78 -18.24 30.21
N PRO A 40 9.13 -19.25 31.03
CA PRO A 40 10.52 -19.52 31.38
C PRO A 40 11.35 -19.91 30.14
N GLY A 41 12.42 -19.15 29.85
CA GLY A 41 13.46 -19.58 28.91
C GLY A 41 14.07 -18.52 27.97
N LEU A 42 13.50 -17.32 27.84
CA LEU A 42 13.96 -16.33 26.84
C LEU A 42 13.96 -14.85 27.31
N THR A 43 14.71 -14.52 28.37
CA THR A 43 15.22 -13.15 28.61
C THR A 43 16.54 -13.22 29.40
N PRO A 44 17.60 -12.49 29.03
CA PRO A 44 18.83 -12.42 29.82
C PRO A 44 18.68 -11.54 31.07
N GLU A 45 19.50 -11.88 32.07
CA GLU A 45 19.54 -11.31 33.42
C GLU A 45 20.10 -9.86 33.47
N PRO A 46 19.55 -8.96 34.28
CA PRO A 46 20.19 -7.71 34.65
C PRO A 46 20.96 -7.88 35.97
N GLU A 47 22.30 -7.93 35.90
CA GLU A 47 23.15 -7.77 37.10
C GLU A 47 23.31 -6.29 37.52
N ASP A 48 23.71 -6.11 38.77
CA ASP A 48 23.30 -5.00 39.63
C ASP A 48 24.37 -3.90 39.88
N THR A 49 23.89 -2.71 40.28
CA THR A 49 24.55 -1.76 41.21
C THR A 49 25.72 -0.84 40.76
N VAL A 50 25.73 0.38 41.34
CA VAL A 50 26.69 1.51 41.15
C VAL A 50 27.77 1.57 42.26
N LEU A 51 28.79 2.42 42.35
CA LEU A 51 29.12 3.83 41.97
C LEU A 51 30.70 3.95 42.04
N PRO A 52 31.44 5.09 41.88
CA PRO A 52 31.07 6.51 41.73
C PRO A 52 31.92 7.32 40.70
N THR A 53 31.91 8.65 40.84
CA THR A 53 32.50 9.69 39.97
C THR A 53 34.02 9.91 40.11
N GLN A 54 34.73 10.11 38.99
CA GLN A 54 35.94 10.94 38.92
C GLN A 54 35.85 11.91 37.72
N GLN A 55 36.45 13.09 37.87
CA GLN A 55 36.31 14.22 36.94
C GLN A 55 37.67 14.56 36.30
N ALA A 56 37.72 14.62 34.96
CA ALA A 56 38.90 14.96 34.16
C ALA A 56 38.48 15.83 32.95
N PRO A 57 39.40 16.59 32.31
CA PRO A 57 39.06 17.88 31.71
C PRO A 57 38.32 17.82 30.36
N GLN A 58 37.54 18.88 30.09
CA GLN A 58 36.83 19.08 28.83
C GLN A 58 37.80 19.18 27.64
N ALA A 59 37.63 18.29 26.66
CA ALA A 59 38.23 18.47 25.33
C ALA A 59 37.28 19.28 24.44
N THR A 60 37.75 20.42 23.93
CA THR A 60 37.02 21.24 22.97
C THR A 60 36.86 20.50 21.64
N VAL A 61 35.66 19.98 21.36
CA VAL A 61 35.36 19.31 20.08
C VAL A 61 35.22 20.36 18.98
N ILE A 62 36.26 20.48 18.15
CA ILE A 62 36.20 21.25 16.90
C ILE A 62 35.28 20.49 15.93
N ARG A 63 34.09 21.03 15.67
CA ARG A 63 33.17 20.46 14.68
C ARG A 63 33.63 20.80 13.25
N THR A 64 34.34 19.87 12.63
CA THR A 64 34.53 19.88 11.17
C THR A 64 33.21 19.51 10.49
N THR A 65 32.59 20.44 9.76
CA THR A 65 31.42 20.14 8.93
C THR A 65 31.85 19.37 7.68
N SER A 66 31.72 18.04 7.71
CA SER A 66 31.84 17.23 6.50
C SER A 66 30.69 17.57 5.55
N PRO A 67 30.94 17.89 4.26
CA PRO A 67 29.86 18.12 3.31
C PRO A 67 29.11 16.81 3.04
N THR A 68 27.80 16.81 3.28
CA THR A 68 26.92 15.68 2.96
C THR A 68 27.05 15.33 1.48
N PRO A 69 27.36 14.07 1.11
CA PRO A 69 27.42 13.67 -0.29
C PRO A 69 26.03 13.78 -0.91
N LYS A 70 25.90 14.58 -1.97
CA LYS A 70 24.66 14.71 -2.74
C LYS A 70 24.28 13.34 -3.32
N PRO A 71 23.10 12.78 -2.99
CA PRO A 71 22.62 11.56 -3.63
C PRO A 71 22.53 11.79 -5.14
N THR A 72 23.44 11.15 -5.88
CA THR A 72 23.46 11.22 -7.34
C THR A 72 22.90 9.90 -7.83
N THR A 73 21.57 9.76 -7.75
CA THR A 73 20.86 8.68 -8.45
C THR A 73 21.27 8.77 -9.92
N PRO A 74 21.84 7.70 -10.51
CA PRO A 74 22.31 7.76 -11.88
C PRO A 74 21.12 7.99 -12.82
N PRO A 75 21.27 8.85 -13.85
CA PRO A 75 20.16 9.14 -14.75
C PRO A 75 19.70 7.88 -15.49
N TRP A 76 18.39 7.78 -15.70
CA TRP A 76 17.73 6.61 -16.22
C TRP A 76 18.24 6.23 -17.61
N SER A 77 18.53 4.93 -17.77
CA SER A 77 19.21 4.36 -18.94
C SER A 77 18.28 3.99 -20.10
N GLY A 78 16.98 4.29 -20.00
CA GLY A 78 15.98 3.93 -21.02
C GLY A 78 15.47 2.50 -20.95
N LYS A 79 15.79 1.74 -19.89
CA LYS A 79 15.33 0.36 -19.66
C LYS A 79 14.23 0.33 -18.61
N SER A 80 13.12 -0.36 -18.89
CA SER A 80 12.05 -0.57 -17.89
C SER A 80 12.57 -1.31 -16.66
N THR A 81 12.06 -0.94 -15.49
CA THR A 81 12.29 -1.64 -14.22
C THR A 81 11.00 -2.30 -13.75
N GLU A 82 11.05 -3.58 -13.39
CA GLU A 82 9.89 -4.27 -12.78
C GLU A 82 9.76 -3.87 -11.31
N ILE A 83 8.56 -3.50 -10.89
CA ILE A 83 8.29 -2.99 -9.54
C ILE A 83 7.32 -3.91 -8.80
N GLY A 84 7.74 -4.36 -7.62
CA GLY A 84 6.94 -5.21 -6.72
C GLY A 84 6.22 -4.43 -5.61
N TYR A 85 5.63 -5.18 -4.67
CA TYR A 85 4.95 -4.67 -3.48
C TYR A 85 5.88 -4.59 -2.26
N VAL A 86 5.59 -3.67 -1.34
CA VAL A 86 6.33 -3.52 -0.07
C VAL A 86 5.43 -3.04 1.08
N SER A 87 5.92 -3.23 2.30
CA SER A 87 5.47 -2.50 3.49
C SER A 87 5.95 -1.04 3.42
N LEU A 88 5.14 -0.10 3.91
CA LEU A 88 5.43 1.35 3.86
C LEU A 88 6.78 1.71 4.51
N GLY A 89 7.59 2.49 3.78
CA GLY A 89 8.82 3.12 4.28
C GLY A 89 8.58 4.55 4.79
N SER A 90 9.58 5.14 5.43
CA SER A 90 9.51 6.54 5.89
C SER A 90 9.50 7.52 4.71
N PRO A 91 8.65 8.57 4.74
CA PRO A 91 8.58 9.57 3.68
C PRO A 91 9.80 10.49 3.63
N GLU A 92 10.01 11.15 2.48
CA GLU A 92 11.01 12.20 2.24
C GLU A 92 10.32 13.43 1.61
N GLU A 93 10.46 14.61 2.22
CA GLU A 93 9.63 15.79 1.89
C GLU A 93 9.84 16.31 0.45
N THR A 94 8.74 16.56 -0.29
CA THR A 94 8.76 17.21 -1.61
C THR A 94 7.54 18.13 -1.77
N PRO A 95 7.69 19.39 -2.25
CA PRO A 95 6.57 20.33 -2.40
C PRO A 95 5.63 19.98 -3.57
N SER A 96 4.34 20.23 -3.37
CA SER A 96 3.24 19.75 -4.23
C SER A 96 2.65 20.83 -5.15
N PHE A 97 2.96 20.78 -6.45
CA PHE A 97 2.18 21.45 -7.49
C PHE A 97 2.16 20.62 -8.78
N THR A 98 0.99 20.55 -9.43
CA THR A 98 0.75 19.92 -10.74
C THR A 98 0.37 21.05 -11.70
N ARG A 99 1.10 21.22 -12.82
CA ARG A 99 0.81 22.26 -13.82
C ARG A 99 0.61 21.63 -15.19
N PHE A 100 -0.59 21.75 -15.73
CA PHE A 100 -0.84 21.45 -17.14
C PHE A 100 -0.02 22.40 -18.04
N PRO A 101 0.63 21.90 -19.10
CA PRO A 101 1.32 22.74 -20.06
C PRO A 101 0.32 23.57 -20.86
N ASP A 102 0.69 24.82 -21.18
CA ASP A 102 -0.16 25.74 -21.96
C ASP A 102 -0.27 25.33 -23.45
N GLU A 103 0.58 24.40 -23.90
CA GLU A 103 0.57 23.82 -25.25
C GLU A 103 0.47 22.29 -25.17
N THR A 104 -0.31 21.68 -26.07
CA THR A 104 -0.33 20.23 -26.26
C THR A 104 1.03 19.78 -26.83
N PRO A 105 1.80 18.92 -26.15
CA PRO A 105 3.06 18.44 -26.69
C PRO A 105 2.86 17.72 -28.03
N ALA A 106 3.80 17.91 -28.96
CA ALA A 106 3.84 17.14 -30.19
C ALA A 106 3.85 15.62 -29.90
N PRO A 107 3.28 14.77 -30.77
CA PRO A 107 3.28 13.32 -30.58
C PRO A 107 4.72 12.80 -30.48
N GLU A 108 5.11 12.41 -29.27
CA GLU A 108 6.46 11.97 -28.92
C GLU A 108 6.44 10.47 -28.60
N LYS A 109 7.55 9.80 -28.93
CA LYS A 109 7.73 8.39 -28.59
C LYS A 109 7.86 8.24 -27.07
N MET A 110 6.95 7.47 -26.49
CA MET A 110 6.95 7.13 -25.08
C MET A 110 7.69 5.80 -24.86
N LEU A 111 8.47 5.71 -23.78
CA LEU A 111 9.21 4.52 -23.36
C LEU A 111 8.72 4.05 -21.99
N THR A 112 8.60 2.74 -21.80
CA THR A 112 8.23 2.16 -20.50
C THR A 112 9.38 2.33 -19.49
N TYR A 113 9.12 3.13 -18.47
CA TYR A 113 10.02 3.46 -17.35
C TYR A 113 9.96 2.39 -16.25
N ALA A 114 8.74 2.01 -15.89
CA ALA A 114 8.48 0.97 -14.90
C ALA A 114 7.28 0.12 -15.29
N THR A 115 7.29 -1.15 -14.89
CA THR A 115 6.23 -2.12 -15.16
C THR A 115 5.81 -2.81 -13.86
N ILE A 116 4.51 -2.92 -13.62
CA ILE A 116 3.91 -3.63 -12.49
C ILE A 116 2.94 -4.66 -13.08
N LYS A 117 3.08 -5.94 -12.69
CA LYS A 117 2.19 -7.03 -13.14
C LYS A 117 1.80 -7.89 -11.94
N SER A 118 0.52 -8.21 -11.83
CA SER A 118 0.01 -8.99 -10.70
C SER A 118 -1.39 -9.54 -10.95
N THR A 119 -1.85 -10.40 -10.05
CA THR A 119 -3.21 -10.95 -9.97
C THR A 119 -4.00 -10.40 -8.77
N GLY A 120 -3.34 -9.68 -7.85
CA GLY A 120 -3.96 -9.18 -6.61
C GLY A 120 -3.54 -7.75 -6.27
N GLY A 121 -4.28 -7.13 -5.35
CA GLY A 121 -4.04 -5.77 -4.89
C GLY A 121 -2.92 -5.65 -3.85
N GLY A 122 -2.51 -4.41 -3.57
CA GLY A 122 -1.47 -4.10 -2.60
C GLY A 122 -0.85 -2.72 -2.78
N ILE A 123 0.20 -2.43 -2.00
CA ILE A 123 0.98 -1.18 -2.04
C ILE A 123 2.30 -1.45 -2.77
N THR A 124 2.58 -0.71 -3.86
CA THR A 124 3.82 -0.86 -4.63
C THR A 124 5.02 -0.25 -3.91
N GLN A 125 6.24 -0.54 -4.38
CA GLN A 125 7.41 0.28 -4.05
C GLN A 125 7.21 1.73 -4.48
N THR A 126 7.90 2.63 -3.78
CA THR A 126 8.05 4.04 -4.15
C THR A 126 8.91 4.16 -5.41
N ILE A 127 8.41 4.89 -6.40
CA ILE A 127 9.07 5.16 -7.68
C ILE A 127 9.27 6.67 -7.80
N SER A 128 10.49 7.12 -8.09
CA SER A 128 10.75 8.53 -8.40
C SER A 128 10.38 8.80 -9.86
N MET A 129 9.39 9.66 -10.12
CA MET A 129 8.89 9.87 -11.47
C MET A 129 9.70 10.93 -12.23
N PRO A 130 10.02 10.68 -13.52
CA PRO A 130 10.60 11.68 -14.39
C PRO A 130 9.69 12.91 -14.62
N PHE A 131 10.31 14.07 -14.82
CA PHE A 131 9.68 15.39 -14.82
C PHE A 131 9.78 16.08 -16.20
N PRO A 132 8.82 16.93 -16.63
CA PRO A 132 7.51 17.21 -16.04
C PRO A 132 6.38 16.24 -16.41
N TYR A 133 6.59 15.26 -17.29
CA TYR A 133 5.48 14.51 -17.90
C TYR A 133 5.67 13.00 -17.87
N TRP A 134 4.63 12.29 -17.41
CA TRP A 134 4.55 10.84 -17.52
C TRP A 134 3.10 10.40 -17.77
N GLU A 135 2.95 9.22 -18.34
CA GLU A 135 1.67 8.55 -18.56
C GLU A 135 1.64 7.25 -17.76
N LEU A 136 0.47 6.88 -17.27
CA LEU A 136 0.20 5.56 -16.73
C LEU A 136 -0.71 4.84 -17.72
N GLU A 137 -0.17 3.86 -18.42
CA GLU A 137 -0.96 2.97 -19.29
C GLU A 137 -1.25 1.68 -18.53
N TYR A 138 -2.49 1.20 -18.55
CA TYR A 138 -2.85 -0.01 -17.82
C TYR A 138 -3.94 -0.83 -18.50
N SER A 139 -3.87 -2.14 -18.30
CA SER A 139 -4.85 -3.13 -18.76
C SER A 139 -5.19 -4.06 -17.60
N VAL A 140 -6.47 -4.39 -17.47
CA VAL A 140 -7.02 -5.28 -16.44
C VAL A 140 -7.75 -6.40 -17.15
N ASP A 141 -7.53 -7.64 -16.72
CA ASP A 141 -8.27 -8.81 -17.18
C ASP A 141 -9.25 -9.24 -16.07
N PRO A 142 -10.53 -8.85 -16.16
CA PRO A 142 -11.54 -9.15 -15.15
C PRO A 142 -12.05 -10.60 -15.25
N TRP A 143 -12.72 -11.07 -14.20
CA TRP A 143 -13.56 -12.27 -14.32
C TRP A 143 -14.81 -11.98 -15.16
N GLU A 144 -15.37 -13.03 -15.75
CA GLU A 144 -16.65 -12.95 -16.47
C GLU A 144 -17.78 -12.67 -15.48
N THR A 145 -18.62 -11.71 -15.84
CA THR A 145 -19.81 -11.20 -15.13
C THR A 145 -20.93 -12.23 -15.12
N THR A 146 -20.70 -13.35 -14.43
CA THR A 146 -21.64 -14.49 -14.41
C THR A 146 -22.63 -14.39 -13.25
N PHE A 147 -23.89 -14.70 -13.56
CA PHE A 147 -24.95 -14.94 -12.59
C PHE A 147 -24.85 -16.38 -12.08
N VAL A 148 -24.45 -16.56 -10.82
CA VAL A 148 -24.28 -17.87 -10.20
C VAL A 148 -25.43 -18.11 -9.24
N GLY A 149 -26.41 -18.94 -9.62
CA GLY A 149 -27.57 -19.18 -8.76
C GLY A 149 -28.38 -20.42 -9.09
N GLU A 150 -29.03 -20.95 -8.06
CA GLU A 150 -30.02 -22.04 -8.19
C GLU A 150 -31.43 -21.45 -8.13
N THR A 151 -32.30 -21.93 -9.02
CA THR A 151 -33.73 -21.62 -9.01
C THR A 151 -34.53 -22.89 -8.73
N GLU A 152 -35.29 -22.89 -7.63
CA GLU A 152 -36.21 -23.97 -7.30
C GLU A 152 -37.67 -23.54 -7.56
N SER A 153 -38.30 -24.23 -8.50
CA SER A 153 -39.74 -24.13 -8.71
C SER A 153 -40.47 -24.86 -7.58
N ARG A 154 -41.39 -24.15 -6.92
CA ARG A 154 -42.27 -24.74 -5.89
C ARG A 154 -43.66 -24.88 -6.49
N GLU A 155 -44.29 -26.05 -6.31
CA GLU A 155 -45.61 -26.36 -6.92
C GLU A 155 -46.73 -25.38 -6.51
N ALA A 156 -46.58 -24.71 -5.36
CA ALA A 156 -47.38 -23.56 -4.98
C ALA A 156 -46.55 -22.56 -4.17
N GLY A 157 -46.46 -21.31 -4.65
CA GLY A 157 -45.77 -20.20 -3.98
C GLY A 157 -44.73 -19.51 -4.88
N PRO A 158 -44.11 -18.41 -4.41
CA PRO A 158 -42.97 -17.81 -5.12
C PRO A 158 -41.81 -18.81 -5.18
N ALA A 159 -41.15 -18.88 -6.34
CA ALA A 159 -39.97 -19.69 -6.54
C ALA A 159 -38.85 -19.29 -5.57
N GLY A 160 -38.09 -20.26 -5.08
CA GLY A 160 -36.85 -19.97 -4.36
C GLY A 160 -35.77 -19.62 -5.38
N PHE A 161 -35.10 -18.49 -5.18
CA PHE A 161 -33.90 -18.12 -5.92
C PHE A 161 -32.82 -17.74 -4.92
N GLN A 162 -31.63 -18.33 -5.09
CA GLN A 162 -30.40 -17.83 -4.49
C GLN A 162 -29.45 -17.53 -5.63
N TYR A 163 -28.93 -16.30 -5.68
CA TYR A 163 -27.94 -15.91 -6.68
C TYR A 163 -26.86 -15.04 -6.06
N GLY A 164 -25.65 -15.18 -6.61
CA GLY A 164 -24.56 -14.22 -6.49
C GLY A 164 -24.19 -13.72 -7.87
N GLU A 165 -23.89 -12.43 -7.97
CA GLU A 165 -23.45 -11.78 -9.21
C GLU A 165 -21.98 -11.40 -9.06
N ILE A 166 -21.14 -11.86 -9.99
CA ILE A 166 -19.72 -11.56 -10.00
C ILE A 166 -19.53 -10.15 -10.58
N HIS A 167 -19.07 -9.22 -9.72
CA HIS A 167 -18.77 -7.85 -10.12
C HIS A 167 -17.27 -7.56 -9.95
N PRO A 168 -16.50 -7.64 -11.05
CA PRO A 168 -15.11 -7.23 -11.07
C PRO A 168 -14.95 -5.76 -10.65
N ARG A 169 -13.93 -5.44 -9.86
CA ARG A 169 -13.54 -4.06 -9.54
C ARG A 169 -12.03 -3.92 -9.53
N PHE A 170 -11.59 -2.76 -10.01
CA PHE A 170 -10.19 -2.35 -10.00
C PHE A 170 -10.12 -0.85 -9.76
N SER A 171 -9.20 -0.42 -8.90
CA SER A 171 -8.85 1.00 -8.79
C SER A 171 -7.38 1.17 -8.41
N ILE A 172 -6.81 2.30 -8.82
CA ILE A 172 -5.44 2.71 -8.51
C ILE A 172 -5.50 4.05 -7.79
N GLU A 173 -5.08 4.08 -6.53
CA GLU A 173 -4.75 5.33 -5.85
C GLU A 173 -3.29 5.67 -6.13
N VAL A 174 -3.04 6.83 -6.73
CA VAL A 174 -1.70 7.43 -6.82
C VAL A 174 -1.46 8.24 -5.56
N ARG A 175 -0.47 7.84 -4.77
CA ARG A 175 -0.11 8.46 -3.49
C ARG A 175 1.25 9.11 -3.56
N ASP A 176 1.37 10.35 -3.08
CA ASP A 176 2.68 11.01 -2.93
C ASP A 176 3.46 10.35 -1.78
N ALA A 177 4.70 9.95 -2.04
CA ALA A 177 5.56 9.29 -1.06
C ALA A 177 6.13 10.25 0.00
N ALA A 178 5.96 11.57 -0.15
CA ALA A 178 6.40 12.60 0.80
C ALA A 178 5.41 12.82 1.96
N ASP A 179 4.11 12.69 1.72
CA ASP A 179 3.07 13.00 2.71
C ASP A 179 1.90 11.98 2.74
N ASN A 180 1.92 10.97 1.87
CA ASN A 180 0.85 9.98 1.67
C ASN A 180 -0.49 10.59 1.18
N SER A 181 -0.47 11.82 0.67
CA SER A 181 -1.64 12.47 0.08
C SER A 181 -2.15 11.71 -1.15
N LEU A 182 -3.47 11.72 -1.35
CA LEU A 182 -4.09 11.20 -2.56
C LEU A 182 -3.92 12.21 -3.69
N VAL A 183 -3.19 11.83 -4.73
CA VAL A 183 -2.91 12.64 -5.91
C VAL A 183 -4.00 12.45 -6.97
N ARG A 184 -4.40 11.20 -7.19
CA ARG A 184 -5.51 10.80 -8.06
C ARG A 184 -6.01 9.41 -7.66
N GLU A 185 -7.31 9.21 -7.65
CA GLU A 185 -7.93 7.89 -7.73
C GLU A 185 -8.31 7.64 -9.20
N ILE A 186 -7.95 6.47 -9.72
CA ILE A 186 -8.21 6.05 -11.10
C ILE A 186 -9.10 4.81 -11.05
N VAL A 187 -10.16 4.82 -11.85
CA VAL A 187 -11.03 3.68 -12.11
C VAL A 187 -11.13 3.42 -13.61
N PRO A 188 -11.21 2.15 -14.06
CA PRO A 188 -11.45 1.81 -15.46
C PRO A 188 -12.68 2.52 -16.04
N THR A 189 -12.49 3.29 -17.11
CA THR A 189 -13.59 3.90 -17.86
C THR A 189 -14.22 2.87 -18.80
N GLY A 190 -15.55 2.82 -18.87
CA GLY A 190 -16.26 1.74 -19.56
C GLY A 190 -16.52 0.49 -18.69
N GLY A 191 -16.04 0.47 -17.44
CA GLY A 191 -16.29 -0.62 -16.50
C GLY A 191 -15.30 -1.77 -16.64
N LEU A 192 -15.72 -2.97 -16.20
CA LEU A 192 -14.95 -4.22 -16.25
C LEU A 192 -15.90 -5.38 -16.60
N ASP A 193 -16.40 -5.36 -17.83
CA ASP A 193 -17.35 -6.35 -18.36
C ASP A 193 -16.70 -7.09 -19.53
N LYS A 194 -16.25 -8.33 -19.29
CA LYS A 194 -15.52 -9.11 -20.29
C LYS A 194 -16.44 -9.60 -21.41
N GLU A 195 -17.71 -9.88 -21.12
CA GLU A 195 -18.68 -10.36 -22.10
C GLU A 195 -18.91 -9.28 -23.17
N LEU A 196 -19.12 -8.02 -22.73
CA LEU A 196 -19.28 -6.86 -23.61
C LEU A 196 -18.05 -6.58 -24.50
N TRP A 197 -16.84 -6.88 -24.03
CA TRP A 197 -15.61 -6.69 -24.80
C TRP A 197 -15.32 -7.82 -25.79
N GLU A 198 -15.86 -9.02 -25.58
CA GLU A 198 -15.66 -10.16 -26.48
C GLU A 198 -16.66 -10.20 -27.64
N GLU A 199 -17.78 -9.46 -27.57
CA GLU A 199 -18.73 -9.30 -28.68
C GLU A 199 -18.11 -8.60 -29.90
N GLU A 200 -17.38 -7.49 -29.70
CA GLU A 200 -16.70 -6.74 -30.76
C GLU A 200 -15.36 -6.18 -30.23
N GLU A 201 -14.26 -6.36 -30.98
CA GLU A 201 -12.91 -5.88 -30.59
C GLU A 201 -12.85 -4.35 -30.39
N GLU A 202 -13.73 -3.58 -31.06
CA GLU A 202 -13.85 -2.13 -30.89
C GLU A 202 -14.45 -1.72 -29.53
N ASN A 203 -15.08 -2.65 -28.79
CA ASN A 203 -15.68 -2.41 -27.48
C ASN A 203 -14.69 -2.62 -26.31
N ASP A 204 -13.51 -3.21 -26.54
CA ASP A 204 -12.48 -3.31 -25.50
C ASP A 204 -11.85 -1.92 -25.23
N PRO A 205 -12.06 -1.32 -24.04
CA PRO A 205 -11.55 0.01 -23.73
C PRO A 205 -10.04 0.01 -23.39
N ARG A 206 -9.38 -1.17 -23.41
CA ARG A 206 -7.98 -1.34 -23.01
C ARG A 206 -7.01 -1.07 -24.18
N PRO A 207 -5.80 -0.57 -23.91
CA PRO A 207 -5.31 -0.11 -22.61
C PRO A 207 -5.85 1.29 -22.26
N TRP A 208 -6.22 1.49 -21.00
CA TRP A 208 -6.51 2.82 -20.48
C TRP A 208 -5.22 3.62 -20.30
N ARG A 209 -5.30 4.95 -20.42
CA ARG A 209 -4.14 5.84 -20.34
C ARG A 209 -4.44 7.12 -19.57
N GLU A 210 -3.77 7.28 -18.44
CA GLU A 210 -3.82 8.44 -17.56
C GLU A 210 -2.60 9.35 -17.76
N ARG A 211 -2.81 10.67 -17.70
CA ARG A 211 -1.76 11.67 -17.92
C ARG A 211 -1.44 12.45 -16.64
N PHE A 212 -0.14 12.63 -16.38
CA PHE A 212 0.39 13.32 -15.21
C PHE A 212 1.36 14.43 -15.62
N TYR A 213 1.15 15.62 -15.05
CA TYR A 213 1.93 16.83 -15.36
C TYR A 213 2.51 17.43 -14.07
N GLU A 214 3.73 17.02 -13.74
CA GLU A 214 4.48 17.50 -12.58
C GLU A 214 4.84 18.99 -12.73
N GLY A 215 4.69 19.77 -11.67
CA GLY A 215 4.81 21.24 -11.74
C GLY A 215 6.24 21.77 -11.80
N THR A 216 7.02 21.60 -10.74
CA THR A 216 8.37 22.23 -10.62
C THR A 216 9.47 21.34 -10.02
N ALA A 217 9.15 20.13 -9.54
CA ALA A 217 10.09 19.23 -8.89
C ALA A 217 9.88 17.78 -9.34
N LYS A 218 10.93 16.95 -9.22
CA LYS A 218 10.76 15.49 -9.24
C LYS A 218 9.95 15.10 -8.01
N ARG A 219 8.93 14.25 -8.18
CA ARG A 219 8.14 13.68 -7.09
C ARG A 219 8.26 12.16 -7.11
N SER A 220 8.13 11.55 -5.95
CA SER A 220 8.14 10.11 -5.79
C SER A 220 6.73 9.67 -5.41
N TYR A 221 6.22 8.63 -6.06
CA TYR A 221 4.88 8.11 -5.81
C TYR A 221 4.92 6.62 -5.51
N TYR A 222 3.90 6.14 -4.82
CA TYR A 222 3.56 4.73 -4.76
C TYR A 222 2.09 4.55 -5.15
N PHE A 223 1.73 3.35 -5.59
CA PHE A 223 0.37 3.00 -5.96
C PHE A 223 -0.25 2.11 -4.90
N VAL A 224 -1.48 2.43 -4.47
CA VAL A 224 -2.34 1.49 -3.74
C VAL A 224 -3.34 0.95 -4.74
N ILE A 225 -3.31 -0.36 -4.96
CA ILE A 225 -4.06 -1.01 -6.03
C ILE A 225 -5.09 -1.92 -5.37
N HIS A 226 -6.37 -1.64 -5.60
CA HIS A 226 -7.47 -2.43 -5.08
C HIS A 226 -8.01 -3.32 -6.19
N THR A 227 -8.17 -4.61 -5.91
CA THR A 227 -8.61 -5.62 -6.89
C THR A 227 -9.73 -6.47 -6.31
N HIS A 228 -10.75 -6.77 -7.10
CA HIS A 228 -11.81 -7.70 -6.75
C HIS A 228 -12.24 -8.46 -8.01
N MET A 229 -12.26 -9.79 -7.96
CA MET A 229 -12.71 -10.66 -9.07
C MET A 229 -12.06 -10.29 -10.42
N ILE A 230 -10.73 -10.24 -10.45
CA ILE A 230 -9.92 -10.11 -11.67
C ILE A 230 -8.95 -11.29 -11.78
N ASN A 231 -8.57 -11.65 -13.00
CA ASN A 231 -7.50 -12.63 -13.26
C ASN A 231 -6.13 -11.99 -13.10
N SER A 232 -5.91 -10.83 -13.74
CA SER A 232 -4.62 -10.15 -13.76
C SER A 232 -4.74 -8.68 -14.13
N TYR A 233 -3.65 -7.94 -13.97
CA TYR A 233 -3.47 -6.63 -14.58
C TYR A 233 -2.00 -6.37 -14.92
N THR A 234 -1.80 -5.42 -15.84
CA THR A 234 -0.50 -4.82 -16.16
C THR A 234 -0.63 -3.31 -16.07
N MET A 235 0.31 -2.65 -15.39
CA MET A 235 0.49 -1.21 -15.39
C MET A 235 1.89 -0.87 -15.90
N GLU A 236 1.97 0.12 -16.78
CA GLU A 236 3.20 0.66 -17.35
C GLU A 236 3.26 2.17 -17.12
N VAL A 237 4.27 2.58 -16.34
CA VAL A 237 4.67 3.99 -16.27
C VAL A 237 5.45 4.27 -17.54
N LYS A 238 4.93 5.15 -18.40
CA LYS A 238 5.55 5.54 -19.66
C LYS A 238 6.04 6.99 -19.59
N VAL A 239 7.22 7.24 -20.14
CA VAL A 239 7.86 8.56 -20.12
C VAL A 239 8.41 8.94 -21.50
N PRO A 240 8.48 10.23 -21.85
CA PRO A 240 9.08 10.73 -23.08
C PRO A 240 10.51 10.20 -23.34
N GLU A 241 10.80 9.76 -24.56
CA GLU A 241 12.14 9.33 -24.98
C GLU A 241 13.22 10.40 -24.74
N ARG A 242 12.87 11.70 -24.85
CA ARG A 242 13.77 12.83 -24.52
C ARG A 242 14.30 12.86 -23.08
N TYR A 243 13.81 12.01 -22.16
CA TYR A 243 14.24 11.94 -20.77
C TYR A 243 15.39 10.95 -20.52
N VAL A 244 15.69 10.07 -21.47
CA VAL A 244 16.83 9.13 -21.37
C VAL A 244 18.12 9.92 -21.12
N GLY A 245 18.87 9.54 -20.08
CA GLY A 245 20.11 10.19 -19.69
C GLY A 245 19.97 11.57 -19.02
N LYS A 246 18.75 12.07 -18.74
CA LYS A 246 18.53 13.39 -18.10
C LYS A 246 18.05 13.33 -16.65
N TYR A 247 17.25 12.32 -16.30
CA TYR A 247 16.54 12.26 -15.00
C TYR A 247 16.83 10.98 -14.24
#